data_AF-X1HR12-F1
#
_entry.id   AF-X1HR12-F1
#
_cell.length_a   1.000
_cell.length_b   1.000
_cell.length_c   1.000
_cell.angle_alpha   90.00
_cell.angle_beta   90.00
_cell.angle_gamma   90.00
#
_symmetry.space_group_name_H-M   'P 1'
#
loop_
_entity.id
_entity.type
_entity.pdbx_description
1 polymer ?
#
loop_
_entity_poly.entity_id
_entity_poly.type
_entity_poly.pdbx_seq_one_letter_code
_entity_poly.pdbx_strand_id
1 'polypeptide(L)'
;HPLTLIQNARTSEGGMVQNIPSQAVTVGPLETWKAEKVSIWHPGYHDNPFGMRLTTFMIAKKITDTSVPMSLLADHPNVQFNFLRSGIGTCVL
;
A
#
# COMPACT_ATOMS: atom_id res chain seq x y z
N HIS A 1 9.23 -13.51 -8.61
CA HIS A 1 8.29 -14.49 -9.20
C HIS A 1 7.75 -13.92 -10.52
N PRO A 2 7.64 -14.69 -11.61
CA PRO A 2 7.26 -14.17 -12.93
C PRO A 2 5.94 -13.40 -12.97
N LEU A 3 4.93 -13.84 -12.22
CA LEU A 3 3.63 -13.15 -12.14
C LEU A 3 3.75 -11.73 -11.56
N THR A 4 4.63 -11.54 -10.58
CA THR A 4 4.86 -10.22 -9.96
C THR A 4 5.45 -9.24 -10.96
N LEU A 5 6.37 -9.69 -11.83
CA LEU A 5 6.95 -8.84 -12.87
C LEU A 5 5.90 -8.41 -13.89
N ILE A 6 5.01 -9.32 -14.30
CA ILE A 6 3.92 -9.03 -15.23
C ILE A 6 2.90 -8.06 -14.60
N GLN A 7 2.56 -8.26 -13.33
CA GLN A 7 1.65 -7.36 -12.60
C GLN A 7 2.23 -5.94 -12.52
N ASN A 8 3.49 -5.80 -12.06
CA ASN A 8 4.17 -4.51 -11.99
C ASN A 8 4.29 -3.85 -13.37
N ALA A 9 4.58 -4.61 -14.42
CA ALA A 9 4.67 -4.08 -15.78
C ALA A 9 3.33 -3.46 -16.22
N ARG A 10 2.21 -4.11 -15.93
CA ARG A 10 0.87 -3.60 -16.27
C ARG A 10 0.50 -2.35 -15.48
N THR A 11 0.86 -2.29 -14.21
CA THR A 11 0.50 -1.15 -13.35
C THR A 11 1.42 0.05 -13.54
N SER A 12 2.70 -0.16 -13.86
CA SER A 12 3.73 0.89 -13.77
C SER A 12 4.42 1.23 -15.10
N GLU A 13 4.44 0.31 -16.07
CA GLU A 13 5.27 0.44 -17.31
C GLU A 13 4.47 0.15 -18.59
N GLY A 14 3.14 0.30 -18.57
CA GLY A 14 2.30 0.08 -19.76
C GLY A 14 2.37 -1.32 -20.36
N GLY A 15 2.84 -2.31 -19.58
CA GLY A 15 3.02 -3.70 -20.01
C GLY A 15 4.45 -4.10 -20.40
N MET A 16 5.43 -3.19 -20.36
CA MET A 16 6.82 -3.48 -20.73
C MET A 16 7.58 -4.24 -19.62
N VAL A 17 7.50 -5.56 -19.61
CA VAL A 17 8.12 -6.43 -18.58
C VAL A 17 9.64 -6.24 -18.50
N GLN A 18 10.31 -5.95 -19.62
CA GLN A 18 11.78 -5.79 -19.64
C GLN A 18 12.28 -4.60 -18.81
N ASN A 19 11.42 -3.61 -18.55
CA ASN A 19 11.77 -2.44 -17.75
C ASN A 19 11.60 -2.69 -16.23
N ILE A 20 10.94 -3.79 -15.84
CA ILE A 20 10.71 -4.10 -14.43
C ILE A 20 11.92 -4.83 -13.86
N PRO A 21 12.53 -4.33 -12.77
CA PRO A 21 13.60 -5.04 -12.08
C PRO A 21 13.15 -6.44 -11.66
N SER A 22 13.94 -7.46 -12.01
CA SER A 22 13.64 -8.87 -11.68
C SER A 22 13.84 -9.21 -10.20
N GLN A 23 14.46 -8.30 -9.45
CA GLN A 23 14.75 -8.42 -8.03
C GLN A 23 14.39 -7.10 -7.31
N ALA A 24 13.99 -7.23 -6.06
CA ALA A 24 13.76 -6.10 -5.15
C ALA A 24 14.37 -6.44 -3.79
N VAL A 25 14.85 -5.42 -3.09
CA VAL A 25 15.35 -5.53 -1.72
C VAL A 25 14.45 -4.68 -0.83
N THR A 26 14.09 -5.19 0.34
CA THR A 26 13.26 -4.50 1.33
C THR A 26 13.87 -4.67 2.71
N VAL A 27 13.72 -3.66 3.58
CA VAL A 27 14.04 -3.76 5.01
C VAL A 27 13.06 -4.69 5.73
N GLY A 28 11.90 -4.95 5.13
CA GLY A 28 10.87 -5.83 5.66
C GLY A 28 10.07 -5.26 6.84
N PRO A 29 9.07 -6.00 7.32
CA PRO A 29 8.18 -5.56 8.40
C PRO A 29 8.92 -5.25 9.69
N LEU A 30 9.79 -6.15 10.17
CA LEU A 30 10.44 -5.98 11.48
C LEU A 30 11.20 -4.66 11.59
N GLU A 31 11.95 -4.28 10.56
CA GLU A 31 12.68 -3.01 10.56
C GLU A 31 11.75 -1.81 10.38
N THR A 32 10.66 -1.96 9.61
CA THR A 32 9.63 -0.92 9.45
C THR A 32 9.00 -0.54 10.80
N TRP A 33 8.80 -1.52 11.70
CA TRP A 33 8.23 -1.30 13.04
C TRP A 33 9.16 -0.58 14.02
N LYS A 34 10.45 -0.51 13.74
CA LYS A 34 11.40 0.22 14.59
C LYS A 34 11.37 1.74 14.33
N ALA A 35 10.70 2.17 13.27
CA ALA A 35 10.56 3.59 12.97
C ALA A 35 9.73 4.29 14.04
N GLU A 36 10.09 5.53 14.40
CA GLU A 36 9.26 6.34 15.31
C GLU A 36 7.88 6.63 14.70
N LYS A 37 7.81 6.73 13.37
CA LYS A 37 6.60 7.02 12.61
C LYS A 37 6.64 6.33 11.26
N VAL A 38 5.52 5.73 10.88
CA VAL A 38 5.28 5.22 9.52
C VAL A 38 4.42 6.22 8.76
N SER A 39 5.02 6.92 7.79
CA SER A 39 4.32 7.88 6.93
C SER A 39 4.09 7.28 5.55
N ILE A 40 2.83 7.06 5.19
CA ILE A 40 2.41 6.45 3.93
C ILE A 40 1.86 7.54 3.01
N TRP A 41 2.33 7.55 1.77
CA TRP A 41 1.95 8.52 0.75
C TRP A 41 1.28 7.81 -0.41
N HIS A 42 0.05 8.20 -0.73
CA HIS A 42 -0.78 7.49 -1.67
C HIS A 42 -1.38 8.42 -2.73
N PRO A 43 -0.95 8.33 -4.01
CA PRO A 43 -1.44 9.20 -5.08
C PRO A 43 -2.77 8.72 -5.70
N GLY A 44 -3.22 7.49 -5.42
CA GLY A 44 -4.52 6.97 -5.86
C GLY A 44 -4.54 6.32 -7.25
N TYR A 45 -3.39 5.96 -7.82
CA TYR A 45 -3.32 5.37 -9.17
C TYR A 45 -3.58 3.87 -9.23
N HIS A 46 -3.19 3.13 -8.19
CA HIS A 46 -3.18 1.65 -8.23
C HIS A 46 -4.16 1.01 -7.24
N ASP A 47 -4.72 1.80 -6.32
CA ASP A 47 -5.67 1.34 -5.32
C ASP A 47 -7.08 1.86 -5.61
N ASN A 48 -8.08 1.05 -5.26
CA ASN A 48 -9.47 1.44 -5.43
C ASN A 48 -9.94 2.35 -4.26
N PRO A 49 -10.92 3.24 -4.48
CA PRO A 49 -11.42 4.16 -3.44
C PRO A 49 -11.87 3.50 -2.14
N PHE A 50 -12.42 2.29 -2.20
CA PHE A 50 -12.87 1.55 -1.02
C PHE A 50 -11.69 1.00 -0.21
N GLY A 51 -10.72 0.35 -0.86
CA GLY A 51 -9.55 -0.24 -0.23
C GLY A 51 -8.69 0.77 0.53
N MET A 52 -8.49 1.97 -0.05
CA MET A 52 -7.79 3.07 0.63
C MET A 52 -8.49 3.47 1.95
N ARG A 53 -9.82 3.59 1.92
CA ARG A 53 -10.62 3.98 3.10
C ARG A 53 -10.71 2.86 4.13
N LEU A 54 -10.92 1.63 3.68
CA LEU A 54 -10.98 0.46 4.55
C LEU A 54 -9.67 0.28 5.32
N THR A 55 -8.53 0.32 4.62
CA THR A 55 -7.21 0.19 5.25
C THR A 55 -6.96 1.30 6.28
N THR A 56 -7.26 2.56 5.91
CA THR A 56 -7.10 3.69 6.83
C THR A 56 -8.01 3.57 8.05
N PHE A 57 -9.25 3.12 7.86
CA PHE A 57 -10.21 2.88 8.93
C PHE A 57 -9.74 1.77 9.88
N MET A 58 -9.27 0.65 9.34
CA MET A 58 -8.76 -0.48 10.12
C MET A 58 -7.59 -0.05 11.01
N ILE A 59 -6.63 0.69 10.46
CA ILE A 59 -5.48 1.20 11.21
C ILE A 59 -5.93 2.19 12.30
N ALA A 60 -6.81 3.14 11.96
CA ALA A 60 -7.34 4.11 12.93
C ALA A 60 -8.15 3.46 14.06
N LYS A 61 -8.73 2.29 13.82
CA LYS A 61 -9.50 1.50 14.80
C LYS A 61 -8.72 0.36 15.44
N LYS A 62 -7.43 0.24 15.16
CA LYS A 62 -6.57 -0.85 15.66
C LYS A 62 -7.11 -2.25 15.32
N ILE A 63 -7.59 -2.41 14.09
CA ILE A 63 -8.11 -3.68 13.56
C ILE A 63 -7.04 -4.28 12.64
N THR A 64 -6.47 -5.39 13.08
CA THR A 64 -5.42 -6.13 12.37
C THR A 64 -6.03 -7.32 11.63
N ASP A 65 -5.84 -7.43 10.32
CA ASP A 65 -6.27 -8.58 9.50
C ASP A 65 -5.28 -8.87 8.36
N THR A 66 -4.82 -10.11 8.25
CA THR A 66 -3.83 -10.51 7.23
C THR A 66 -4.38 -10.48 5.81
N SER A 67 -5.71 -10.49 5.64
CA SER A 67 -6.39 -10.34 4.34
C SER A 67 -6.27 -8.92 3.78
N VAL A 68 -5.97 -7.93 4.64
CA VAL A 68 -5.65 -6.55 4.26
C VAL A 68 -4.24 -6.25 4.77
N PRO A 69 -3.16 -6.57 4.03
CA PRO A 69 -1.80 -6.62 4.56
C PRO A 69 -1.31 -5.33 5.23
N MET A 70 -1.73 -4.18 4.73
CA MET A 70 -1.37 -2.88 5.31
C MET A 70 -2.04 -2.63 6.67
N SER A 71 -3.16 -3.31 6.97
CA SER A 71 -3.83 -3.21 8.27
C SER A 71 -2.96 -3.73 9.42
N LEU A 72 -1.93 -4.53 9.16
CA LEU A 72 -0.97 -4.96 10.18
C LEU A 72 -0.27 -3.78 10.87
N LEU A 73 -0.17 -2.63 10.20
CA LEU A 73 0.35 -1.40 10.80
C LEU A 73 -0.57 -0.80 11.88
N ALA A 74 -1.78 -1.35 12.08
CA ALA A 74 -2.67 -1.02 13.19
C ALA A 74 -2.02 -1.17 14.58
N ASP A 75 -1.03 -2.07 14.69
CA ASP A 75 -0.27 -2.31 15.91
C ASP A 75 0.94 -1.38 16.08
N HIS A 76 1.22 -0.51 15.10
CA HIS A 76 2.27 0.49 15.22
C HIS A 76 1.73 1.75 15.94
N PRO A 77 2.47 2.33 16.92
CA PRO A 77 1.95 3.42 17.74
C PRO A 77 1.71 4.73 16.99
N ASN A 78 2.35 4.93 15.84
CA ASN A 78 2.33 6.19 15.10
C ASN A 78 2.33 5.97 13.58
N VAL A 79 1.15 5.96 12.97
CA VAL A 79 0.97 5.77 11.52
C VAL A 79 0.19 6.95 10.95
N GLN A 80 0.65 7.49 9.83
CA GLN A 80 -0.04 8.56 9.11
C GLN A 80 -0.20 8.21 7.63
N PHE A 81 -1.43 8.28 7.13
CA PHE A 81 -1.72 8.23 5.70
C PHE A 81 -1.87 9.65 5.14
N ASN A 82 -1.24 9.87 4.00
CA ASN A 82 -1.34 11.10 3.22
C ASN A 82 -1.89 10.74 1.83
N PHE A 83 -3.10 11.19 1.55
CA PHE A 83 -3.74 10.99 0.26
C PHE A 83 -3.63 12.24 -0.60
N LEU A 84 -3.29 12.07 -1.87
CA LEU A 84 -3.54 13.11 -2.85
C LEU A 84 -5.06 13.26 -2.99
N ARG A 85 -5.59 14.46 -2.71
CA ARG A 85 -7.04 14.71 -2.68
C ARG A 85 -7.74 14.32 -4.00
N SER A 86 -7.13 14.60 -5.15
CA SER A 86 -7.69 14.23 -6.45
C SER A 86 -7.71 12.71 -6.69
N GLY A 87 -6.83 11.96 -6.02
CA GLY A 87 -6.69 10.51 -6.18
C GLY A 87 -7.55 9.67 -5.24
N ILE A 88 -8.18 10.25 -4.21
CA ILE A 88 -8.95 9.47 -3.22
C ILE A 88 -10.26 8.88 -3.81
N GLY A 89 -10.77 9.49 -4.88
CA GLY A 89 -12.00 9.08 -5.57
C GLY A 89 -13.25 9.03 -4.69
N THR A 90 -14.31 8.40 -5.19
CA THR A 90 -15.59 8.19 -4.49
C THR A 90 -15.92 6.71 -4.43
N CYS A 91 -16.39 6.24 -3.27
CA CYS A 91 -17.00 4.91 -3.19
C CYS A 91 -18.41 4.99 -3.79
N VAL A 92 -18.68 4.15 -4.77
CA VAL A 92 -20.02 3.97 -5.35
C VAL A 92 -20.56 2.61 -4.90
N LEU A 93 -21.89 2.51 -4.81
CA LEU A 93 -22.61 1.28 -4.51
C LEU A 93 -22.56 0.30 -5.69
#